data_AF-A0A957EZB7-F1
#
_entry.id   AF-A0A957EZB7-F1
#
_cell.length_a   1.000
_cell.length_b   1.000
_cell.length_c   1.000
_cell.angle_alpha   90.00
_cell.angle_beta   90.00
_cell.angle_gamma   90.00
#
_symmetry.space_group_name_H-M   'P 1'
#
loop_
_entity.id
_entity.type
_entity.pdbx_description
1 polymer ?
#
loop_
_entity_poly.entity_id
_entity_poly.type
_entity_poly.pdbx_seq_one_letter_code
_entity_poly.pdbx_strand_id
1 'polypeptide(L)'
;MLVIISDLHFEEESSRNIYRDTAPDAPPAIYIPRNIPLGAFSKIFTQLREQAQRDKAQHIDLVLAGDIFDLNRTALWFQKNDDNVRPYLSNNDIQPGSSVETKVLEILAAIDKKDKTVNEKDDQSVHAILKSIRALAHEGTYLNVNMVEPTKQSFSRTYEDEAGHMRRVTIPVKIHYIPGNHDRLANATPAIRQKVRELLGVEADDEAGKSALFPQTLLFPNERVLIRHGHEYDHHNFAADLRKTNPIPLKLPQAYYDDPPFGDFVTVDIVSRISEAFRKVYGDEEILSNELLQQLYKRVLEFDDLRPLHAILNYLLHIPQTEQTTDNNYDPATLWQKTVRPVIKQLRDDIYQPNKEHGWLNKLARGHGLDMVVFIVKLAVWLPIWNYVPYGLVQWLSNRAMKSYKQEESKAVYACREETILSQQHLFVIAGHTHRPTVELIGQAAAGEQYYVDTGTWRRRIPSTPDLKTFGRIKTLTYAVVYGPDEDLGKVAAGQKLASLDHWSGFTKRWPEANS
;
A
#
# COMPACT_ATOMS: atom_id res chain seq x y z
N MET A 1 11.73 21.44 -5.74
CA MET A 1 11.90 20.07 -6.27
C MET A 1 10.76 19.23 -5.70
N LEU A 2 9.90 18.68 -6.56
CA LEU A 2 8.72 17.93 -6.15
C LEU A 2 9.01 16.43 -6.20
N VAL A 3 8.88 15.73 -5.07
CA VAL A 3 9.07 14.28 -4.96
C VAL A 3 7.75 13.64 -4.59
N ILE A 4 7.29 12.66 -5.37
CA ILE A 4 6.01 11.98 -5.16
C ILE A 4 6.26 10.49 -4.88
N ILE A 5 5.73 10.03 -3.75
CA ILE A 5 5.74 8.62 -3.32
C ILE A 5 4.33 8.26 -2.86
N SER A 6 3.84 7.09 -3.24
CA SER A 6 2.53 6.56 -2.84
C SER A 6 2.63 5.10 -2.40
N ASP A 7 1.54 4.55 -1.88
CA ASP A 7 1.37 3.11 -1.69
C ASP A 7 2.52 2.52 -0.85
N LEU A 8 2.84 3.20 0.26
CA LEU A 8 3.80 2.73 1.27
C LEU A 8 3.21 1.60 2.11
N HIS A 9 1.91 1.72 2.41
CA HIS A 9 1.13 0.78 3.20
C HIS A 9 1.86 0.31 4.46
N PHE A 10 2.17 1.24 5.33
CA PHE A 10 2.64 0.91 6.65
C PHE A 10 1.58 0.08 7.37
N GLU A 11 1.95 -1.18 7.61
CA GLU A 11 1.05 -2.21 8.11
C GLU A 11 1.39 -2.59 9.55
N GLU A 12 0.34 -2.89 10.31
CA GLU A 12 0.46 -3.56 11.59
C GLU A 12 0.63 -5.06 11.34
N GLU A 13 1.80 -5.60 11.66
CA GLU A 13 2.15 -7.00 11.37
C GLU A 13 2.00 -7.93 12.58
N SER A 14 2.05 -7.38 13.80
CA SER A 14 2.20 -8.15 15.03
C SER A 14 0.98 -8.98 15.39
N SER A 15 -0.22 -8.53 15.06
CA SER A 15 -1.48 -9.24 15.33
C SER A 15 -1.59 -10.61 14.64
N ARG A 16 -0.79 -10.84 13.58
CA ARG A 16 -0.76 -12.09 12.80
C ARG A 16 0.41 -13.00 13.16
N ASN A 17 1.29 -12.57 14.05
CA ASN A 17 2.44 -13.35 14.49
C ASN A 17 2.01 -14.53 15.36
N ILE A 18 2.74 -15.65 15.23
CA ILE A 18 2.60 -16.80 16.12
C ILE A 18 3.88 -16.93 16.94
N TYR A 19 3.72 -17.03 18.26
CA TYR A 19 4.81 -17.07 19.24
C TYR A 19 4.93 -18.48 19.84
N ARG A 20 6.16 -18.96 20.06
CA ARG A 20 6.40 -20.21 20.81
C ARG A 20 6.36 -20.00 22.32
N ASP A 21 6.81 -18.82 22.76
CA ASP A 21 6.87 -18.41 24.15
C ASP A 21 5.96 -17.20 24.33
N THR A 22 5.15 -17.21 25.39
CA THR A 22 4.26 -16.11 25.75
C THR A 22 4.98 -14.98 26.49
N ALA A 23 6.29 -15.10 26.73
CA ALA A 23 7.08 -14.03 27.30
C ALA A 23 6.93 -12.74 26.46
N PRO A 24 6.74 -11.56 27.10
CA PRO A 24 6.42 -10.31 26.40
C PRO A 24 7.43 -9.89 25.32
N ASP A 25 8.69 -10.30 25.46
CA ASP A 25 9.80 -9.93 24.59
C ASP A 25 10.30 -11.11 23.71
N ALA A 26 9.57 -12.23 23.69
CA ALA A 26 9.95 -13.36 22.85
C ALA A 26 9.79 -13.02 21.36
N PRO A 27 10.78 -13.33 20.51
CA PRO A 27 10.62 -13.15 19.08
C PRO A 27 9.53 -14.10 18.54
N PRO A 28 8.77 -13.66 17.52
CA PRO A 28 7.76 -14.51 16.91
C PRO A 28 8.40 -15.71 16.20
N ALA A 29 7.80 -16.88 16.38
CA ALA A 29 8.23 -18.10 15.71
C ALA A 29 7.80 -18.12 14.24
N ILE A 30 6.64 -17.51 13.93
CA ILE A 30 6.21 -17.24 12.56
C ILE A 30 5.94 -15.75 12.41
N TYR A 31 6.71 -15.12 11.53
CA TYR A 31 6.63 -13.70 11.19
C TYR A 31 6.97 -13.50 9.70
N ILE A 32 6.24 -12.62 9.04
CA ILE A 32 6.49 -12.21 7.65
C ILE A 32 6.62 -10.68 7.63
N PRO A 33 7.82 -10.11 7.42
CA PRO A 33 7.99 -8.67 7.30
C PRO A 33 7.46 -8.18 5.95
N ARG A 34 6.43 -7.35 5.97
CA ARG A 34 5.74 -6.82 4.78
C ARG A 34 6.12 -5.36 4.52
N ASN A 35 6.32 -4.60 5.59
CA ASN A 35 6.88 -3.26 5.57
C ASN A 35 8.28 -3.24 4.95
N ILE A 36 8.54 -2.22 4.13
CA ILE A 36 9.87 -1.96 3.57
C ILE A 36 10.76 -1.39 4.69
N PRO A 37 11.97 -1.93 4.91
CA PRO A 37 12.80 -1.54 6.05
C PRO A 37 13.41 -0.14 5.88
N LEU A 38 13.75 0.51 7.00
CA LEU A 38 14.40 1.83 7.04
C LEU A 38 15.63 1.93 6.12
N GLY A 39 16.43 0.89 6.02
CA GLY A 39 17.59 0.86 5.12
C GLY A 39 17.25 1.19 3.67
N ALA A 40 16.06 0.81 3.18
CA ALA A 40 15.65 1.15 1.83
C ALA A 40 15.26 2.64 1.69
N PHE A 41 14.53 3.20 2.67
CA PHE A 41 14.22 4.63 2.74
C PHE A 41 15.50 5.48 2.80
N SER A 42 16.46 5.09 3.63
CA SER A 42 17.75 5.77 3.76
C SER A 42 18.52 5.84 2.41
N LYS A 43 18.45 4.79 1.57
CA LYS A 43 19.07 4.82 0.24
C LYS A 43 18.40 5.85 -0.66
N ILE A 44 17.06 5.86 -0.68
CA ILE A 44 16.30 6.81 -1.50
C ILE A 44 16.52 8.24 -1.01
N PHE A 45 16.47 8.51 0.30
CA PHE A 45 16.77 9.84 0.84
C PHE A 45 18.21 10.28 0.52
N THR A 46 19.17 9.36 0.50
CA THR A 46 20.54 9.66 0.06
C THR A 46 20.61 10.05 -1.41
N GLN A 47 19.91 9.32 -2.29
CA GLN A 47 19.82 9.64 -3.71
C GLN A 47 19.13 10.99 -3.95
N LEU A 48 17.97 11.23 -3.31
CA LEU A 48 17.24 12.48 -3.40
C LEU A 48 18.05 13.66 -2.88
N ARG A 49 18.84 13.46 -1.81
CA ARG A 49 19.75 14.49 -1.29
C ARG A 49 20.81 14.85 -2.32
N GLU A 50 21.46 13.86 -2.92
CA GLU A 50 22.49 14.07 -3.94
C GLU A 50 21.90 14.74 -5.19
N GLN A 51 20.68 14.36 -5.57
CA GLN A 51 19.93 14.97 -6.67
C GLN A 51 19.58 16.44 -6.36
N ALA A 52 18.97 16.72 -5.22
CA ALA A 52 18.68 18.08 -4.76
C ALA A 52 19.94 18.97 -4.69
N GLN A 53 21.09 18.41 -4.31
CA GLN A 53 22.38 19.12 -4.31
C GLN A 53 22.87 19.42 -5.73
N ARG A 54 22.83 18.42 -6.63
CA ARG A 54 23.21 18.60 -8.03
C ARG A 54 22.36 19.67 -8.69
N ASP A 55 21.06 19.65 -8.46
CA ASP A 55 20.09 20.54 -9.10
C ASP A 55 19.94 21.88 -8.36
N LYS A 56 20.71 22.09 -7.28
CA LYS A 56 20.68 23.30 -6.43
C LYS A 56 19.28 23.62 -5.91
N ALA A 57 18.47 22.61 -5.64
CA ALA A 57 17.11 22.75 -5.13
C ALA A 57 17.07 23.70 -3.94
N GLN A 58 16.10 24.61 -3.95
CA GLN A 58 15.91 25.59 -2.88
C GLN A 58 15.04 25.04 -1.75
N HIS A 59 14.13 24.13 -2.08
CA HIS A 59 13.24 23.42 -1.19
C HIS A 59 12.84 22.08 -1.83
N ILE A 60 12.34 21.16 -1.02
CA ILE A 60 11.78 19.89 -1.46
C ILE A 60 10.33 19.81 -0.98
N ASP A 61 9.40 19.56 -1.89
CA ASP A 61 8.05 19.14 -1.56
C ASP A 61 7.99 17.62 -1.66
N LEU A 62 7.90 16.93 -0.52
CA LEU A 62 7.71 15.49 -0.47
C LEU A 62 6.22 15.18 -0.33
N VAL A 63 5.61 14.70 -1.41
CA VAL A 63 4.20 14.32 -1.45
C VAL A 63 4.05 12.84 -1.16
N LEU A 64 3.31 12.53 -0.11
CA LEU A 64 2.83 11.21 0.25
C LEU A 64 1.42 11.03 -0.34
N ALA A 65 1.35 10.44 -1.53
CA ALA A 65 0.20 10.43 -2.42
C ALA A 65 -0.76 9.24 -2.20
N GLY A 66 -1.25 9.10 -0.97
CA GLY A 66 -2.25 8.10 -0.59
C GLY A 66 -1.70 6.72 -0.28
N ASP A 67 -2.50 5.95 0.45
CA ASP A 67 -2.20 4.59 0.90
C ASP A 67 -0.87 4.50 1.64
N ILE A 68 -0.67 5.44 2.57
CA ILE A 68 0.54 5.54 3.40
C ILE A 68 0.43 4.61 4.60
N PHE A 69 -0.72 4.61 5.26
CA PHE A 69 -1.07 3.64 6.29
C PHE A 69 -2.03 2.61 5.70
N ASP A 70 -1.90 1.34 6.06
CA ASP A 70 -2.90 0.35 5.69
C ASP A 70 -3.75 0.01 6.92
N LEU A 71 -4.80 0.81 7.12
CA LEU A 71 -5.69 0.69 8.29
C LEU A 71 -6.61 -0.53 8.18
N ASN A 72 -6.87 -0.98 6.96
CA ASN A 72 -7.75 -2.11 6.68
C ASN A 72 -7.04 -3.45 6.91
N ARG A 73 -5.72 -3.48 6.76
CA ARG A 73 -4.96 -4.73 6.70
C ARG A 73 -4.34 -5.15 8.02
N THR A 74 -5.17 -5.44 9.00
CA THR A 74 -4.74 -5.93 10.32
C THR A 74 -5.73 -6.92 10.91
N ALA A 75 -5.25 -7.85 11.75
CA ALA A 75 -6.16 -8.71 12.51
C ALA A 75 -6.78 -8.01 13.73
N LEU A 76 -6.34 -6.80 14.08
CA LEU A 76 -6.89 -6.02 15.20
C LEU A 76 -8.38 -5.70 15.08
N TRP A 77 -8.95 -5.73 13.86
CA TRP A 77 -10.40 -5.63 13.62
C TRP A 77 -11.20 -6.82 14.18
N PHE A 78 -10.55 -7.96 14.39
CA PHE A 78 -11.17 -9.19 14.89
C PHE A 78 -10.83 -9.47 16.36
N GLN A 79 -10.00 -8.62 16.97
CA GLN A 79 -9.53 -8.77 18.34
C GLN A 79 -10.31 -7.88 19.31
N LYS A 80 -10.53 -8.40 20.53
CA LYS A 80 -11.40 -7.90 21.61
C LYS A 80 -12.89 -8.23 21.41
N ASN A 81 -13.68 -8.19 22.49
CA ASN A 81 -15.12 -8.48 22.57
C ASN A 81 -16.02 -7.50 21.77
N ASP A 82 -15.53 -6.96 20.66
CA ASP A 82 -16.22 -5.96 19.84
C ASP A 82 -16.35 -6.48 18.39
N ASP A 83 -16.99 -7.65 18.26
CA ASP A 83 -17.11 -8.44 17.03
C ASP A 83 -17.74 -7.68 15.83
N ASN A 84 -18.29 -6.47 16.07
CA ASN A 84 -19.03 -5.69 15.10
C ASN A 84 -18.33 -4.38 14.64
N VAL A 85 -17.13 -4.04 15.14
CA VAL A 85 -16.45 -2.81 14.71
C VAL A 85 -15.70 -3.05 13.40
N ARG A 86 -16.16 -2.46 12.30
CA ARG A 86 -15.54 -2.56 10.98
C ARG A 86 -15.38 -1.17 10.36
N PRO A 87 -14.42 -0.99 9.43
CA PRO A 87 -14.20 0.30 8.81
C PRO A 87 -15.27 0.68 7.78
N TYR A 88 -16.31 -0.13 7.53
CA TYR A 88 -17.32 0.09 6.47
C TYR A 88 -18.36 1.17 6.77
N LEU A 89 -17.90 2.29 7.32
CA LEU A 89 -18.70 3.46 7.64
C LEU A 89 -18.20 4.63 6.81
N SER A 90 -19.12 5.53 6.46
CA SER A 90 -18.75 6.83 5.94
C SER A 90 -17.92 7.55 7.01
N ASN A 91 -16.90 8.32 6.61
CA ASN A 91 -16.15 9.16 7.53
C ASN A 91 -17.09 10.07 8.36
N ASN A 92 -18.18 10.55 7.77
CA ASN A 92 -19.16 11.42 8.42
C ASN A 92 -19.98 10.71 9.52
N ASP A 93 -20.05 9.39 9.50
CA ASP A 93 -20.76 8.59 10.49
C ASP A 93 -19.89 8.26 11.72
N ILE A 94 -18.57 8.49 11.63
CA ILE A 94 -17.62 8.19 12.70
C ILE A 94 -17.53 9.40 13.64
N GLN A 95 -18.07 9.25 14.84
CA GLN A 95 -18.06 10.30 15.85
C GLN A 95 -16.79 10.24 16.72
N PRO A 96 -16.29 11.38 17.21
CA PRO A 96 -15.26 11.41 18.26
C PRO A 96 -15.69 10.60 19.49
N GLY A 97 -14.78 9.79 20.02
CA GLY A 97 -15.00 8.85 21.13
C GLY A 97 -15.70 7.54 20.74
N SER A 98 -16.06 7.34 19.47
CA SER A 98 -16.69 6.09 19.02
C SER A 98 -15.72 4.90 19.08
N SER A 99 -16.27 3.68 19.09
CA SER A 99 -15.47 2.45 19.06
C SER A 99 -14.63 2.33 17.79
N VAL A 100 -15.12 2.85 16.66
CA VAL A 100 -14.41 2.87 15.38
C VAL A 100 -13.23 3.84 15.43
N GLU A 101 -13.41 5.06 15.94
CA GLU A 101 -12.29 6.00 16.13
C GLU A 101 -11.21 5.40 17.04
N THR A 102 -11.64 4.84 18.18
CA THR A 102 -10.74 4.18 19.14
C THR A 102 -9.96 3.05 18.46
N LYS A 103 -10.61 2.25 17.62
CA LYS A 103 -9.98 1.15 16.90
C LYS A 103 -8.97 1.65 15.85
N VAL A 104 -9.29 2.69 15.10
CA VAL A 104 -8.34 3.29 14.13
C VAL A 104 -7.11 3.86 14.84
N LEU A 105 -7.29 4.55 15.96
CA LEU A 105 -6.19 5.07 16.77
C LEU A 105 -5.34 3.93 17.37
N GLU A 106 -5.97 2.84 17.81
CA GLU A 106 -5.26 1.62 18.24
C GLU A 106 -4.39 1.04 17.12
N ILE A 107 -4.92 0.97 15.89
CA ILE A 107 -4.18 0.46 14.73
C ILE A 107 -2.99 1.37 14.39
N LEU A 108 -3.20 2.69 14.31
CA LEU A 108 -2.12 3.65 14.07
C LEU A 108 -1.02 3.58 15.15
N ALA A 109 -1.41 3.42 16.41
CA ALA A 109 -0.45 3.25 17.50
C ALA A 109 0.32 1.92 17.40
N ALA A 110 -0.33 0.85 16.92
CA ALA A 110 0.32 -0.44 16.70
C ALA A 110 1.28 -0.41 15.50
N ILE A 111 0.95 0.34 14.44
CA ILE A 111 1.84 0.60 13.29
C ILE A 111 3.12 1.34 13.75
N ASP A 112 2.99 2.37 14.60
CA ASP A 112 4.11 3.16 15.15
C ASP A 112 4.76 2.52 16.39
N LYS A 113 4.49 1.25 16.67
CA LYS A 113 5.02 0.60 17.87
C LYS A 113 6.52 0.30 17.71
N LYS A 114 7.35 0.93 18.54
CA LYS A 114 8.78 0.60 18.65
C LYS A 114 8.98 -0.81 19.20
N ASP A 115 9.84 -1.58 18.55
CA ASP A 115 10.37 -2.82 19.14
C ASP A 115 11.38 -2.47 20.25
N LYS A 116 11.06 -2.81 21.48
CA LYS A 116 11.91 -2.50 22.65
C LYS A 116 13.15 -3.38 22.73
N THR A 117 13.16 -4.51 22.02
CA THR A 117 14.26 -5.47 22.03
C THR A 117 15.38 -5.08 21.06
N VAL A 118 15.10 -4.15 20.14
CA VAL A 118 16.03 -3.70 19.10
C VAL A 118 16.64 -2.36 19.48
N ASN A 119 17.98 -2.29 19.41
CA ASN A 119 18.69 -1.03 19.57
C ASN A 119 18.26 -0.03 18.49
N GLU A 120 18.23 1.26 18.83
CA GLU A 120 17.78 2.30 17.90
C GLU A 120 18.56 2.33 16.58
N LYS A 121 19.85 1.98 16.62
CA LYS A 121 20.72 1.90 15.45
C LYS A 121 20.34 0.76 14.48
N ASP A 122 19.73 -0.30 15.01
CA ASP A 122 19.37 -1.51 14.26
C ASP A 122 17.87 -1.55 13.92
N ASP A 123 17.11 -0.56 14.37
CA ASP A 123 15.66 -0.48 14.19
C ASP A 123 15.30 -0.27 12.72
N GLN A 124 14.76 -1.32 12.09
CA GLN A 124 14.28 -1.30 10.71
C GLN A 124 12.75 -1.17 10.62
N SER A 125 12.07 -0.95 11.73
CA SER A 125 10.60 -0.92 11.82
C SER A 125 9.99 0.34 11.19
N VAL A 126 8.66 0.31 11.06
CA VAL A 126 7.88 1.49 10.66
C VAL A 126 8.09 2.66 11.63
N HIS A 127 8.22 2.40 12.93
CA HIS A 127 8.50 3.44 13.92
C HIS A 127 9.76 4.25 13.56
N ALA A 128 10.86 3.56 13.20
CA ALA A 128 12.11 4.21 12.82
C ALA A 128 12.01 4.97 11.48
N ILE A 129 11.18 4.49 10.56
CA ILE A 129 10.87 5.15 9.29
C ILE A 129 10.09 6.44 9.55
N LEU A 130 8.99 6.38 10.30
CA LEU A 130 8.18 7.54 10.66
C LEU A 130 9.00 8.57 11.45
N LYS A 131 9.89 8.11 12.35
CA LYS A 131 10.85 8.99 13.03
C LYS A 131 11.77 9.70 12.04
N SER A 132 12.27 9.00 11.02
CA SER A 132 13.12 9.59 9.97
C SER A 132 12.35 10.57 9.09
N ILE A 133 11.08 10.30 8.77
CA ILE A 133 10.21 11.21 8.02
C ILE A 133 9.95 12.50 8.83
N ARG A 134 9.67 12.40 10.13
CA ARG A 134 9.53 13.58 11.00
C ARG A 134 10.80 14.42 11.09
N ALA A 135 11.96 13.77 11.25
CA ALA A 135 13.24 14.45 11.26
C ALA A 135 13.53 15.15 9.91
N LEU A 136 13.01 14.58 8.82
CA LEU A 136 13.13 15.18 7.49
C LEU A 136 12.30 16.47 7.41
N ALA A 137 11.04 16.43 7.87
CA ALA A 137 10.14 17.58 7.89
C ALA A 137 10.69 18.73 8.74
N HIS A 138 11.05 18.47 10.00
CA HIS A 138 11.36 19.53 10.96
C HIS A 138 12.82 19.99 10.93
N GLU A 139 13.75 19.11 10.55
CA GLU A 139 15.19 19.37 10.66
C GLU A 139 15.92 19.29 9.33
N GLY A 140 15.23 18.87 8.25
CA GLY A 140 15.86 18.59 6.96
C GLY A 140 16.87 17.45 7.05
N THR A 141 16.70 16.51 7.97
CA THR A 141 17.67 15.43 8.24
C THR A 141 17.04 14.04 8.24
N TYR A 142 17.84 13.00 8.02
CA TYR A 142 17.41 11.61 8.13
C TYR A 142 18.54 10.72 8.65
N LEU A 143 18.20 9.55 9.19
CA LEU A 143 19.17 8.58 9.66
C LEU A 143 19.62 7.67 8.50
N ASN A 144 20.91 7.71 8.16
CA ASN A 144 21.50 6.80 7.20
C ASN A 144 22.05 5.54 7.89
N VAL A 145 21.25 4.47 7.87
CA VAL A 145 21.59 3.15 8.44
C VAL A 145 22.34 2.21 7.48
N ASN A 146 22.70 2.66 6.27
CA ASN A 146 23.44 1.82 5.29
C ASN A 146 24.96 1.99 5.37
N MET A 147 25.43 2.79 6.32
CA MET A 147 26.85 3.02 6.60
C MET A 147 27.33 2.04 7.68
N VAL A 148 28.64 1.86 7.82
CA VAL A 148 29.24 1.01 8.87
C VAL A 148 28.74 1.43 10.26
N GLU A 149 28.64 2.74 10.48
CA GLU A 149 27.96 3.32 11.63
C GLU A 149 26.78 4.17 11.15
N PRO A 150 25.56 3.98 11.69
CA PRO A 150 24.43 4.84 11.35
C PRO A 150 24.74 6.31 11.62
N THR A 151 24.53 7.16 10.61
CA THR A 151 24.85 8.60 10.70
C THR A 151 23.66 9.46 10.32
N LYS A 152 23.45 10.53 11.07
CA LYS A 152 22.48 11.57 10.70
C LYS A 152 23.01 12.37 9.52
N GLN A 153 22.25 12.43 8.44
CA GLN A 153 22.55 13.17 7.23
C GLN A 153 21.57 14.32 7.08
N SER A 154 22.00 15.43 6.47
CA SER A 154 21.11 16.57 6.17
C SER A 154 21.00 16.84 4.68
N PHE A 155 19.81 17.24 4.26
CA PHE A 155 19.56 17.90 3.00
C PHE A 155 20.13 19.29 3.10
N SER A 156 21.25 19.54 2.43
CA SER A 156 21.94 20.83 2.51
C SER A 156 22.71 21.09 1.24
N ARG A 157 22.74 22.35 0.80
CA ARG A 157 23.57 22.83 -0.30
C ARG A 157 24.70 23.69 0.22
N THR A 158 25.79 23.73 -0.54
CA THR A 158 26.90 24.65 -0.28
C THR A 158 26.91 25.70 -1.38
N TYR A 159 27.03 26.98 -1.01
CA TYR A 159 27.19 28.09 -1.96
C TYR A 159 28.27 29.05 -1.46
N GLU A 160 28.84 29.81 -2.38
CA GLU A 160 29.80 30.87 -2.08
C GLU A 160 29.02 32.17 -1.80
N ASP A 161 29.25 32.78 -0.64
CA ASP A 161 28.66 34.08 -0.31
C ASP A 161 29.35 35.25 -1.04
N GLU A 162 28.80 36.46 -0.95
CA GLU A 162 29.36 37.66 -1.61
C GLU A 162 30.81 37.98 -1.19
N ALA A 163 31.26 37.44 -0.05
CA ALA A 163 32.61 37.60 0.47
C ALA A 163 33.55 36.42 0.10
N GLY A 164 33.11 35.49 -0.76
CA GLY A 164 33.89 34.34 -1.20
C GLY A 164 33.92 33.17 -0.20
N HIS A 165 33.11 33.19 0.86
CA HIS A 165 33.09 32.11 1.84
C HIS A 165 32.07 31.03 1.47
N MET A 166 32.48 29.77 1.56
CA MET A 166 31.58 28.63 1.40
C MET A 166 30.64 28.52 2.60
N ARG A 167 29.35 28.71 2.37
CA ARG A 167 28.27 28.56 3.34
C ARG A 167 27.48 27.29 3.05
N ARG A 168 27.13 26.56 4.11
CA ARG A 168 26.22 25.41 4.05
C ARG A 168 24.86 25.82 4.57
N VAL A 169 23.82 25.60 3.77
CA VAL A 169 22.43 25.89 4.14
C VAL A 169 21.58 24.64 3.95
N THR A 170 20.75 24.34 4.96
CA THR A 170 19.77 23.25 4.90
C THR A 170 18.73 23.53 3.83
N ILE A 171 18.41 22.51 3.04
CA ILE A 171 17.30 22.56 2.08
C ILE A 171 16.05 22.15 2.86
N PRO A 172 15.07 23.04 3.07
CA PRO A 172 13.85 22.72 3.78
C PRO A 172 13.05 21.65 3.02
N VAL A 173 12.41 20.75 3.76
CA VAL A 173 11.54 19.71 3.20
C VAL A 173 10.14 19.88 3.75
N LYS A 174 9.18 20.18 2.88
CA LYS A 174 7.77 20.26 3.21
C LYS A 174 7.10 18.94 2.88
N ILE A 175 6.40 18.34 3.84
CA ILE A 175 5.65 17.10 3.62
C ILE A 175 4.19 17.44 3.32
N HIS A 176 3.69 16.91 2.22
CA HIS A 176 2.27 16.94 1.86
C HIS A 176 1.71 15.52 1.94
N TYR A 177 0.45 15.41 2.36
CA TYR A 177 -0.25 14.13 2.45
C TYR A 177 -1.66 14.27 1.88
N ILE A 178 -2.02 13.33 1.00
CA ILE A 178 -3.41 13.08 0.59
C ILE A 178 -3.76 11.63 0.97
N PRO A 179 -4.98 11.36 1.47
CA PRO A 179 -5.41 9.98 1.71
C PRO A 179 -5.66 9.21 0.41
N GLY A 180 -5.45 7.90 0.46
CA GLY A 180 -5.93 6.91 -0.50
C GLY A 180 -7.11 6.11 0.05
N ASN A 181 -7.46 5.01 -0.60
CA ASN A 181 -8.60 4.19 -0.17
C ASN A 181 -8.28 3.37 1.09
N HIS A 182 -7.04 2.94 1.31
CA HIS A 182 -6.64 2.17 2.51
C HIS A 182 -6.47 3.02 3.78
N ASP A 183 -6.29 4.33 3.64
CA ASP A 183 -6.19 5.28 4.73
C ASP A 183 -7.20 6.43 4.67
N ARG A 184 -8.34 6.28 3.95
CA ARG A 184 -9.42 7.29 3.93
C ARG A 184 -9.91 7.69 5.33
N LEU A 185 -9.85 6.76 6.28
CA LEU A 185 -10.23 7.00 7.69
C LEU A 185 -9.28 7.98 8.39
N ALA A 186 -8.12 8.30 7.79
CA ALA A 186 -7.28 9.40 8.24
C ALA A 186 -8.06 10.71 8.36
N ASN A 187 -9.09 10.90 7.54
CA ASN A 187 -9.97 12.08 7.55
C ASN A 187 -11.23 11.93 8.42
N ALA A 188 -11.48 10.77 9.05
CA ALA A 188 -12.73 10.51 9.78
C ALA A 188 -12.97 11.47 10.96
N THR A 189 -11.99 11.64 11.85
CA THR A 189 -12.14 12.49 13.04
C THR A 189 -10.94 13.39 13.29
N PRO A 190 -11.09 14.49 14.07
CA PRO A 190 -9.96 15.34 14.43
C PRO A 190 -8.80 14.60 15.12
N ALA A 191 -9.10 13.63 16.00
CA ALA A 191 -8.07 12.89 16.71
C ALA A 191 -7.24 12.00 15.78
N ILE A 192 -7.88 11.36 14.80
CA ILE A 192 -7.17 10.56 13.79
C ILE A 192 -6.31 11.46 12.91
N ARG A 193 -6.85 12.61 12.44
CA ARG A 193 -6.09 13.59 11.66
C ARG A 193 -4.86 14.08 12.40
N GLN A 194 -5.03 14.44 13.67
CA GLN A 194 -3.92 14.86 14.52
C GLN A 194 -2.87 13.76 14.64
N LYS A 195 -3.28 12.51 14.90
CA LYS A 195 -2.35 11.39 15.01
C LYS A 195 -1.56 11.17 13.71
N VAL A 196 -2.22 11.25 12.55
CA VAL A 196 -1.56 11.11 11.24
C VAL A 196 -0.56 12.25 11.00
N ARG A 197 -0.92 13.51 11.30
CA ARG A 197 -0.02 14.67 11.21
C ARG A 197 1.21 14.47 12.09
N GLU A 198 1.01 14.06 13.34
CA GLU A 198 2.09 13.77 14.28
C GLU A 198 3.01 12.68 13.74
N LEU A 199 2.47 11.57 13.22
CA LEU A 199 3.27 10.45 12.71
C LEU A 199 4.13 10.84 11.50
N LEU A 200 3.57 11.62 10.57
CA LEU A 200 4.21 12.00 9.32
C LEU A 200 4.99 13.32 9.39
N GLY A 201 4.87 14.10 10.47
CA GLY A 201 5.47 15.43 10.56
C GLY A 201 4.82 16.45 9.62
N VAL A 202 3.55 16.27 9.28
CA VAL A 202 2.81 17.21 8.42
C VAL A 202 2.39 18.41 9.25
N GLU A 203 2.98 19.57 8.96
CA GLU A 203 2.67 20.82 9.64
C GLU A 203 1.24 21.29 9.34
N ALA A 204 0.64 21.96 10.32
CA ALA A 204 -0.60 22.69 10.16
C ALA A 204 -0.26 24.18 10.08
N ASP A 205 -0.88 24.90 9.14
CA ASP A 205 -0.62 26.33 8.96
C ASP A 205 -1.09 27.16 10.19
N ASP A 206 -2.08 26.67 10.92
CA ASP A 206 -2.59 27.24 12.18
C ASP A 206 -3.32 26.19 13.06
N GLU A 207 -3.84 26.60 14.23
CA GLU A 207 -4.64 25.74 15.11
C GLU A 207 -5.90 25.19 14.43
N ALA A 208 -6.53 25.96 13.53
CA ALA A 208 -7.66 25.48 12.75
C ALA A 208 -7.23 24.36 11.78
N GLY A 209 -6.04 24.50 11.19
CA GLY A 209 -5.36 23.56 10.30
C GLY A 209 -5.05 22.22 10.95
N LYS A 210 -4.84 22.17 12.28
CA LYS A 210 -4.66 20.89 13.00
C LYS A 210 -5.91 20.01 12.91
N SER A 211 -7.08 20.64 12.85
CA SER A 211 -8.37 19.94 12.71
C SER A 211 -8.84 19.84 11.25
N ALA A 212 -8.20 20.54 10.31
CA ALA A 212 -8.59 20.56 8.91
C ALA A 212 -8.39 19.20 8.24
N LEU A 213 -9.32 18.86 7.34
CA LEU A 213 -9.23 17.69 6.49
C LEU A 213 -7.94 17.72 5.66
N PHE A 214 -7.32 16.57 5.47
CA PHE A 214 -6.32 16.40 4.45
C PHE A 214 -6.96 16.58 3.07
N PRO A 215 -6.28 17.28 2.14
CA PRO A 215 -6.77 17.40 0.77
C PRO A 215 -6.83 16.02 0.09
N GLN A 216 -7.70 15.86 -0.90
CA GLN A 216 -7.80 14.65 -1.71
C GLN A 216 -6.96 14.75 -3.00
N THR A 217 -6.60 15.98 -3.36
CA THR A 217 -5.85 16.32 -4.57
C THR A 217 -4.88 17.45 -4.26
N LEU A 218 -3.69 17.42 -4.86
CA LEU A 218 -2.73 18.52 -4.80
C LEU A 218 -2.44 19.05 -6.20
N LEU A 219 -2.22 20.36 -6.28
CA LEU A 219 -1.88 21.05 -7.51
C LEU A 219 -0.55 21.77 -7.34
N PHE A 220 0.31 21.62 -8.34
CA PHE A 220 1.60 22.27 -8.42
C PHE A 220 1.66 23.01 -9.77
N PRO A 221 1.15 24.25 -9.85
CA PRO A 221 0.99 24.96 -11.11
C PRO A 221 2.30 25.28 -11.81
N ASN A 222 3.38 25.54 -11.06
CA ASN A 222 4.69 25.84 -11.63
C ASN A 222 5.28 24.61 -12.33
N GLU A 223 5.12 23.44 -11.72
CA GLU A 223 5.51 22.12 -12.21
C GLU A 223 4.48 21.55 -13.22
N ARG A 224 3.29 22.17 -13.30
CA ARG A 224 2.14 21.72 -14.09
C ARG A 224 1.71 20.29 -13.78
N VAL A 225 1.64 19.97 -12.48
CA VAL A 225 1.26 18.64 -11.97
C VAL A 225 -0.08 18.69 -11.24
N LEU A 226 -0.94 17.73 -11.55
CA LEU A 226 -2.07 17.29 -10.74
C LEU A 226 -1.68 15.98 -10.03
N ILE A 227 -1.85 15.93 -8.71
CA ILE A 227 -1.68 14.72 -7.92
C ILE A 227 -3.02 14.27 -7.36
N ARG A 228 -3.35 13.00 -7.60
CA ARG A 228 -4.44 12.24 -6.96
C ARG A 228 -3.87 10.94 -6.40
N HIS A 229 -4.61 10.23 -5.56
CA HIS A 229 -4.20 8.86 -5.23
C HIS A 229 -4.45 7.89 -6.40
N GLY A 230 -5.52 8.06 -7.19
CA GLY A 230 -5.79 7.24 -8.39
C GLY A 230 -6.86 6.16 -8.18
N HIS A 231 -7.23 5.88 -6.93
CA HIS A 231 -8.39 5.05 -6.60
C HIS A 231 -9.68 5.58 -7.23
N GLU A 232 -9.78 6.88 -7.52
CA GLU A 232 -10.93 7.48 -8.22
C GLU A 232 -11.19 6.87 -9.61
N TYR A 233 -10.17 6.28 -10.24
CA TYR A 233 -10.28 5.57 -11.52
C TYR A 233 -10.60 4.07 -11.36
N ASP A 234 -10.97 3.64 -10.16
CA ASP A 234 -11.27 2.26 -9.83
C ASP A 234 -12.61 2.11 -9.12
N HIS A 235 -13.62 1.67 -9.87
CA HIS A 235 -14.98 1.45 -9.37
C HIS A 235 -15.12 0.39 -8.26
N HIS A 236 -14.08 -0.40 -7.96
CA HIS A 236 -14.07 -1.31 -6.82
C HIS A 236 -13.47 -0.66 -5.56
N ASN A 237 -12.58 0.33 -5.74
CA ASN A 237 -11.83 0.99 -4.67
C ASN A 237 -12.23 2.46 -4.48
N PHE A 238 -13.29 2.92 -5.16
CA PHE A 238 -13.91 4.22 -4.96
C PHE A 238 -15.42 4.10 -4.85
N ALA A 239 -16.04 4.90 -4.00
CA ALA A 239 -17.48 4.81 -3.73
C ALA A 239 -18.34 5.25 -4.93
N ALA A 240 -17.78 6.05 -5.84
CA ALA A 240 -18.45 6.48 -7.07
C ALA A 240 -17.90 5.76 -8.32
N ASP A 241 -18.78 5.55 -9.30
CA ASP A 241 -18.40 5.02 -10.61
C ASP A 241 -18.17 6.17 -11.60
N LEU A 242 -16.91 6.52 -11.83
CA LEU A 242 -16.53 7.59 -12.75
C LEU A 242 -16.36 7.13 -14.20
N ARG A 243 -16.65 5.87 -14.54
CA ARG A 243 -16.32 5.34 -15.89
C ARG A 243 -17.02 6.07 -17.03
N LYS A 244 -18.19 6.65 -16.76
CA LYS A 244 -19.00 7.43 -17.72
C LYS A 244 -18.83 8.95 -17.56
N THR A 245 -18.03 9.39 -16.59
CA THR A 245 -17.81 10.81 -16.29
C THR A 245 -16.75 11.36 -17.25
N ASN A 246 -17.09 12.43 -17.97
CA ASN A 246 -16.18 13.14 -18.88
C ASN A 246 -16.70 14.59 -19.11
N PRO A 247 -15.96 15.65 -18.72
CA PRO A 247 -14.69 15.60 -17.99
C PRO A 247 -14.86 15.02 -16.57
N ILE A 248 -13.79 14.45 -16.03
CA ILE A 248 -13.68 14.18 -14.58
C ILE A 248 -13.37 15.52 -13.89
N PRO A 249 -14.25 16.04 -13.01
CA PRO A 249 -14.03 17.32 -12.37
C PRO A 249 -12.81 17.32 -11.45
N LEU A 250 -12.08 18.44 -11.41
CA LEU A 250 -10.95 18.61 -10.49
C LEU A 250 -11.38 18.36 -9.02
N LYS A 251 -12.52 18.93 -8.62
CA LYS A 251 -13.10 18.74 -7.29
C LYS A 251 -14.27 17.75 -7.37
N LEU A 252 -14.04 16.55 -6.86
CA LEU A 252 -15.09 15.56 -6.67
C LEU A 252 -15.83 15.79 -5.34
N PRO A 253 -17.10 15.38 -5.21
CA PRO A 253 -17.83 15.44 -3.96
C PRO A 253 -17.09 14.73 -2.81
N GLN A 254 -17.00 15.37 -1.65
CA GLN A 254 -16.31 14.82 -0.47
C GLN A 254 -16.91 13.47 -0.03
N ALA A 255 -18.23 13.30 -0.16
CA ALA A 255 -18.92 12.05 0.15
C ALA A 255 -18.34 10.83 -0.60
N TYR A 256 -17.81 11.01 -1.82
CA TYR A 256 -17.22 9.91 -2.58
C TYR A 256 -15.90 9.40 -1.97
N TYR A 257 -15.18 10.26 -1.25
CA TYR A 257 -13.96 9.91 -0.52
C TYR A 257 -14.27 9.43 0.91
N ASP A 258 -15.38 9.89 1.48
CA ASP A 258 -15.79 9.52 2.84
C ASP A 258 -16.39 8.12 2.90
N ASP A 259 -17.15 7.73 1.87
CA ASP A 259 -17.88 6.47 1.84
C ASP A 259 -16.96 5.27 1.60
N PRO A 260 -17.23 4.11 2.25
CA PRO A 260 -16.41 2.92 2.12
C PRO A 260 -16.48 2.34 0.71
N PRO A 261 -15.35 2.12 0.02
CA PRO A 261 -15.34 1.35 -1.20
C PRO A 261 -15.54 -0.14 -0.92
N PHE A 262 -15.91 -0.89 -1.95
CA PHE A 262 -16.03 -2.34 -1.84
C PHE A 262 -14.70 -3.03 -1.47
N GLY A 263 -13.58 -2.46 -1.89
CA GLY A 263 -12.23 -2.91 -1.53
C GLY A 263 -11.97 -3.00 -0.02
N ASP A 264 -12.61 -2.16 0.80
CA ASP A 264 -12.47 -2.21 2.27
C ASP A 264 -12.94 -3.57 2.81
N PHE A 265 -14.11 -4.03 2.36
CA PHE A 265 -14.64 -5.32 2.77
C PHE A 265 -13.74 -6.48 2.34
N VAL A 266 -13.26 -6.45 1.10
CA VAL A 266 -12.38 -7.50 0.59
C VAL A 266 -11.09 -7.55 1.42
N THR A 267 -10.49 -6.41 1.69
CA THR A 267 -9.22 -6.32 2.45
C THR A 267 -9.40 -6.76 3.90
N VAL A 268 -10.48 -6.35 4.55
CA VAL A 268 -10.72 -6.66 5.97
C VAL A 268 -11.29 -8.08 6.09
N ASP A 269 -12.51 -8.31 5.63
CA ASP A 269 -13.25 -9.54 5.92
C ASP A 269 -12.85 -10.76 5.07
N ILE A 270 -12.08 -10.58 3.99
CA ILE A 270 -11.54 -11.71 3.23
C ILE A 270 -10.04 -11.84 3.46
N VAL A 271 -9.25 -10.82 3.09
CA VAL A 271 -7.78 -10.89 3.10
C VAL A 271 -7.20 -10.92 4.50
N SER A 272 -7.70 -10.08 5.42
CA SER A 272 -7.18 -10.05 6.80
C SER A 272 -7.78 -11.15 7.66
N ARG A 273 -9.04 -11.52 7.42
CA ARG A 273 -9.74 -12.54 8.22
C ARG A 273 -9.30 -13.97 7.91
N ILE A 274 -8.81 -14.27 6.71
CA ILE A 274 -8.40 -15.65 6.37
C ILE A 274 -7.25 -16.17 7.25
N SER A 275 -6.35 -15.31 7.74
CA SER A 275 -5.32 -15.72 8.70
C SER A 275 -5.93 -16.09 10.05
N GLU A 276 -6.91 -15.33 10.52
CA GLU A 276 -7.64 -15.64 11.77
C GLU A 276 -8.45 -16.93 11.63
N ALA A 277 -9.12 -17.13 10.50
CA ALA A 277 -9.81 -18.39 10.19
C ALA A 277 -8.83 -19.58 10.20
N PHE A 278 -7.62 -19.40 9.66
CA PHE A 278 -6.59 -20.45 9.66
C PHE A 278 -6.20 -20.84 11.10
N ARG A 279 -5.96 -19.85 11.95
CA ARG A 279 -5.61 -20.06 13.37
C ARG A 279 -6.76 -20.67 14.16
N LYS A 280 -8.02 -20.28 13.91
CA LYS A 280 -9.19 -20.89 14.55
C LYS A 280 -9.34 -22.38 14.22
N VAL A 281 -9.02 -22.78 12.98
CA VAL A 281 -9.18 -24.17 12.52
C VAL A 281 -8.10 -25.08 13.09
N TYR A 282 -6.84 -24.65 13.07
CA TYR A 282 -5.70 -25.52 13.44
C TYR A 282 -5.16 -25.24 14.85
N GLY A 283 -5.27 -24.02 15.35
CA GLY A 283 -4.61 -23.58 16.57
C GLY A 283 -3.12 -23.27 16.35
N ASP A 284 -2.60 -22.31 17.13
CA ASP A 284 -1.22 -21.86 17.00
C ASP A 284 -0.19 -22.98 17.28
N GLU A 285 -0.47 -23.86 18.25
CA GLU A 285 0.43 -24.98 18.62
C GLU A 285 0.59 -25.99 17.47
N GLU A 286 -0.50 -26.39 16.83
CA GLU A 286 -0.46 -27.32 15.69
C GLU A 286 0.18 -26.67 14.46
N ILE A 287 -0.06 -25.38 14.24
CA ILE A 287 0.65 -24.64 13.18
C ILE A 287 2.15 -24.68 13.46
N LEU A 288 2.60 -24.49 14.71
CA LEU A 288 4.02 -24.51 15.06
C LEU A 288 4.65 -25.90 15.01
N SER A 289 3.91 -26.96 15.27
CA SER A 289 4.41 -28.34 15.25
C SER A 289 4.47 -28.93 13.83
N ASN A 290 3.66 -28.41 12.90
CA ASN A 290 3.47 -28.99 11.57
C ASN A 290 4.03 -28.10 10.45
N GLU A 291 5.15 -28.51 9.84
CA GLU A 291 5.84 -27.73 8.80
C GLU A 291 4.93 -27.36 7.62
N LEU A 292 4.04 -28.27 7.19
CA LEU A 292 3.10 -27.99 6.10
C LEU A 292 2.16 -26.83 6.47
N LEU A 293 1.61 -26.84 7.69
CA LEU A 293 0.74 -25.79 8.18
C LEU A 293 1.51 -24.47 8.35
N GLN A 294 2.76 -24.50 8.81
CA GLN A 294 3.60 -23.30 8.84
C GLN A 294 3.77 -22.68 7.45
N GLN A 295 4.11 -23.51 6.45
CA GLN A 295 4.34 -23.04 5.09
C GLN A 295 3.06 -22.49 4.47
N LEU A 296 1.92 -23.14 4.68
CA LEU A 296 0.61 -22.64 4.24
C LEU A 296 0.22 -21.35 4.94
N TYR A 297 0.38 -21.28 6.26
CA TYR A 297 0.04 -20.08 7.02
C TYR A 297 0.87 -18.88 6.53
N LYS A 298 2.18 -19.05 6.35
CA LYS A 298 3.05 -18.01 5.75
C LYS A 298 2.55 -17.55 4.38
N ARG A 299 2.05 -18.47 3.54
CA ARG A 299 1.47 -18.12 2.23
C ARG A 299 0.13 -17.41 2.35
N VAL A 300 -0.70 -17.78 3.33
CA VAL A 300 -1.94 -17.06 3.65
C VAL A 300 -1.65 -15.62 4.13
N LEU A 301 -0.49 -15.37 4.75
CA LEU A 301 -0.08 -14.01 5.10
C LEU A 301 0.42 -13.18 3.89
N GLU A 302 0.85 -13.85 2.81
CA GLU A 302 1.55 -13.25 1.67
C GLU A 302 0.76 -13.22 0.35
N PHE A 303 -0.35 -13.97 0.24
CA PHE A 303 -0.95 -14.28 -1.06
C PHE A 303 -1.42 -13.06 -1.87
N ASP A 304 -1.67 -11.94 -1.23
CA ASP A 304 -2.16 -10.75 -1.91
C ASP A 304 -1.01 -9.88 -2.48
N ASP A 305 0.24 -10.17 -2.12
CA ASP A 305 1.45 -9.63 -2.76
C ASP A 305 1.71 -10.34 -4.11
N LEU A 306 0.93 -11.38 -4.39
CA LEU A 306 1.02 -12.18 -5.60
C LEU A 306 0.64 -11.38 -6.83
N ARG A 307 1.51 -11.43 -7.82
CA ARG A 307 1.27 -10.84 -9.13
C ARG A 307 1.70 -11.86 -10.20
N PRO A 308 0.78 -12.34 -11.05
CA PRO A 308 -0.64 -11.96 -11.14
C PRO A 308 -1.51 -12.59 -10.03
N LEU A 309 -2.57 -11.89 -9.62
CA LEU A 309 -3.47 -12.32 -8.54
C LEU A 309 -4.22 -13.63 -8.88
N HIS A 310 -4.44 -13.93 -10.16
CA HIS A 310 -5.09 -15.17 -10.57
C HIS A 310 -4.29 -16.43 -10.23
N ALA A 311 -3.01 -16.31 -9.87
CA ALA A 311 -2.18 -17.44 -9.46
C ALA A 311 -2.38 -17.86 -7.99
N ILE A 312 -3.29 -17.23 -7.21
CA ILE A 312 -3.47 -17.49 -5.76
C ILE A 312 -3.62 -18.98 -5.45
N LEU A 313 -4.47 -19.69 -6.18
CA LEU A 313 -4.71 -21.11 -5.91
C LEU A 313 -3.46 -21.95 -6.13
N ASN A 314 -2.69 -21.66 -7.19
CA ASN A 314 -1.42 -22.33 -7.39
C ASN A 314 -0.40 -21.94 -6.32
N TYR A 315 -0.37 -20.66 -5.93
CA TYR A 315 0.50 -20.17 -4.87
C TYR A 315 0.27 -20.89 -3.56
N LEU A 316 -1.00 -21.08 -3.16
CA LEU A 316 -1.35 -21.81 -1.94
C LEU A 316 -1.08 -23.31 -2.06
N LEU A 317 -1.29 -23.91 -3.23
CA LEU A 317 -1.30 -25.37 -3.38
C LEU A 317 -0.01 -26.01 -3.92
N HIS A 318 0.89 -25.24 -4.52
CA HIS A 318 2.19 -25.74 -5.02
C HIS A 318 3.30 -25.39 -4.01
N ILE A 319 3.40 -26.21 -2.96
CA ILE A 319 4.37 -26.02 -1.89
C ILE A 319 5.73 -26.63 -2.31
N PRO A 320 6.84 -25.86 -2.28
CA PRO A 320 8.16 -26.39 -2.57
C PRO A 320 8.51 -27.55 -1.63
N GLN A 321 9.09 -28.62 -2.19
CA GLN A 321 9.52 -29.77 -1.41
C GLN A 321 10.81 -29.43 -0.65
N THR A 322 10.78 -29.54 0.67
CA THR A 322 11.91 -29.60 1.61
C THR A 322 12.24 -31.07 1.97
N GLU A 323 13.43 -31.34 2.51
CA GLU A 323 13.89 -32.69 2.94
C GLU A 323 12.96 -33.40 3.94
N GLN A 324 12.08 -32.67 4.63
CA GLN A 324 11.07 -33.22 5.55
C GLN A 324 9.69 -33.39 4.89
N THR A 325 9.44 -32.73 3.77
CA THR A 325 8.21 -32.90 2.96
C THR A 325 8.36 -33.92 1.83
N THR A 326 9.57 -34.44 1.58
CA THR A 326 9.84 -35.44 0.52
C THR A 326 9.15 -36.78 0.75
N ASP A 327 8.84 -37.14 2.00
CA ASP A 327 8.12 -38.39 2.33
C ASP A 327 6.61 -38.31 2.07
N ASN A 328 6.06 -37.10 1.95
CA ASN A 328 4.64 -36.89 1.68
C ASN A 328 4.50 -36.04 0.42
N ASN A 329 4.40 -36.72 -0.73
CA ASN A 329 4.05 -36.10 -2.00
C ASN A 329 2.61 -35.55 -1.92
N TYR A 330 2.44 -34.36 -1.32
CA TYR A 330 1.14 -33.76 -1.12
C TYR A 330 0.57 -33.34 -2.47
N ASP A 331 -0.29 -34.19 -3.02
CA ASP A 331 -1.09 -33.83 -4.18
C ASP A 331 -1.96 -32.59 -3.84
N PRO A 332 -2.02 -31.58 -4.74
CA PRO A 332 -2.83 -30.38 -4.56
C PRO A 332 -4.29 -30.65 -4.17
N ALA A 333 -4.89 -31.75 -4.63
CA ALA A 333 -6.27 -32.07 -4.25
C ALA A 333 -6.38 -32.48 -2.78
N THR A 334 -5.42 -33.24 -2.27
CA THR A 334 -5.33 -33.60 -0.85
C THR A 334 -5.12 -32.37 0.03
N LEU A 335 -4.19 -31.49 -0.36
CA LEU A 335 -3.91 -30.23 0.33
C LEU A 335 -5.14 -29.31 0.37
N TRP A 336 -5.84 -29.20 -0.75
CA TRP A 336 -7.11 -28.49 -0.84
C TRP A 336 -8.13 -29.06 0.14
N GLN A 337 -8.39 -30.37 0.09
CA GLN A 337 -9.46 -31.01 0.86
C GLN A 337 -9.19 -31.03 2.36
N LYS A 338 -7.96 -31.36 2.75
CA LYS A 338 -7.60 -31.54 4.17
C LYS A 338 -7.20 -30.26 4.86
N THR A 339 -6.71 -29.26 4.11
CA THR A 339 -6.07 -28.09 4.74
C THR A 339 -6.70 -26.75 4.37
N VAL A 340 -6.79 -26.42 3.08
CA VAL A 340 -7.29 -25.09 2.66
C VAL A 340 -8.80 -24.98 2.81
N ARG A 341 -9.55 -26.01 2.42
CA ARG A 341 -11.01 -26.01 2.41
C ARG A 341 -11.63 -25.81 3.80
N PRO A 342 -11.16 -26.44 4.90
CA PRO A 342 -11.65 -26.15 6.26
C PRO A 342 -11.52 -24.66 6.63
N VAL A 343 -10.43 -24.00 6.22
CA VAL A 343 -10.20 -22.58 6.49
C VAL A 343 -11.17 -21.70 5.70
N ILE A 344 -11.39 -21.98 4.42
CA ILE A 344 -12.38 -21.25 3.62
C ILE A 344 -13.79 -21.45 4.19
N LYS A 345 -14.12 -22.64 4.68
CA LYS A 345 -15.38 -22.90 5.37
C LYS A 345 -15.49 -22.06 6.64
N GLN A 346 -14.46 -22.03 7.49
CA GLN A 346 -14.46 -21.19 8.70
C GLN A 346 -14.60 -19.71 8.36
N LEU A 347 -13.89 -19.22 7.34
CA LEU A 347 -14.00 -17.84 6.86
C LEU A 347 -15.44 -17.52 6.43
N ARG A 348 -16.08 -18.41 5.67
CA ARG A 348 -17.49 -18.27 5.29
C ARG A 348 -18.39 -18.20 6.52
N ASP A 349 -18.20 -19.10 7.47
CA ASP A 349 -19.05 -19.18 8.67
C ASP A 349 -18.88 -17.93 9.56
N ASP A 350 -17.69 -17.33 9.58
CA ASP A 350 -17.41 -16.05 10.26
C ASP A 350 -18.07 -14.84 9.56
N ILE A 351 -18.12 -14.83 8.22
CA ILE A 351 -18.70 -13.73 7.42
C ILE A 351 -20.23 -13.86 7.34
N TYR A 352 -20.73 -15.05 7.02
CA TYR A 352 -22.14 -15.30 6.75
C TYR A 352 -22.90 -15.61 8.04
N GLN A 353 -23.54 -14.59 8.60
CA GLN A 353 -24.46 -14.74 9.73
C GLN A 353 -25.91 -14.76 9.20
N PRO A 354 -26.66 -15.88 9.31
CA PRO A 354 -27.98 -16.06 8.68
C PRO A 354 -29.04 -14.99 9.01
N ASN A 355 -28.85 -14.28 10.12
CA ASN A 355 -29.80 -13.29 10.65
C ASN A 355 -29.39 -11.83 10.38
N LYS A 356 -28.29 -11.58 9.66
CA LYS A 356 -27.87 -10.23 9.25
C LYS A 356 -28.15 -10.02 7.76
N GLU A 357 -28.84 -8.93 7.42
CA GLU A 357 -29.11 -8.57 6.03
C GLU A 357 -27.84 -8.13 5.31
N HIS A 358 -27.34 -8.98 4.42
CA HIS A 358 -26.20 -8.68 3.56
C HIS A 358 -26.66 -8.09 2.21
N GLY A 359 -27.62 -7.15 2.24
CA GLY A 359 -28.29 -6.62 1.04
C GLY A 359 -27.33 -6.04 -0.02
N TRP A 360 -26.18 -5.51 0.42
CA TRP A 360 -25.13 -5.00 -0.45
C TRP A 360 -24.27 -6.12 -1.07
N LEU A 361 -23.91 -7.19 -0.32
CA LEU A 361 -23.24 -8.39 -0.87
C LEU A 361 -24.10 -9.09 -1.94
N ASN A 362 -25.41 -9.13 -1.73
CA ASN A 362 -26.36 -9.70 -2.68
C ASN A 362 -26.49 -8.88 -3.98
N LYS A 363 -26.32 -7.55 -3.93
CA LYS A 363 -26.27 -6.70 -5.14
C LYS A 363 -24.98 -6.91 -5.94
N LEU A 364 -23.84 -7.09 -5.26
CA LEU A 364 -22.54 -7.37 -5.88
C LEU A 364 -22.45 -8.77 -6.49
N ALA A 365 -23.04 -9.79 -5.86
CA ALA A 365 -23.06 -11.16 -6.39
C ALA A 365 -23.85 -11.29 -7.70
N ARG A 366 -24.82 -10.40 -7.94
CA ARG A 366 -25.62 -10.32 -9.18
C ARG A 366 -24.90 -9.66 -10.36
N GLY A 367 -23.71 -9.10 -10.14
CA GLY A 367 -22.85 -8.62 -11.24
C GLY A 367 -22.46 -9.79 -12.16
N HIS A 368 -22.71 -9.63 -13.47
CA HIS A 368 -22.42 -10.64 -14.49
C HIS A 368 -20.91 -10.81 -14.82
N GLY A 369 -20.02 -10.07 -14.14
CA GLY A 369 -18.57 -10.15 -14.31
C GLY A 369 -17.96 -11.36 -13.60
N LEU A 370 -17.00 -12.01 -14.26
CA LEU A 370 -16.11 -13.02 -13.68
C LEU A 370 -14.73 -12.40 -13.39
N ASP A 371 -14.70 -11.22 -12.76
CA ASP A 371 -13.45 -10.64 -12.24
C ASP A 371 -12.98 -11.44 -11.01
N MET A 372 -11.67 -11.50 -10.79
CA MET A 372 -11.00 -12.19 -9.69
C MET A 372 -11.51 -11.74 -8.32
N VAL A 373 -11.83 -10.46 -8.13
CA VAL A 373 -12.41 -9.97 -6.86
C VAL A 373 -13.79 -10.58 -6.63
N VAL A 374 -14.64 -10.59 -7.66
CA VAL A 374 -15.96 -11.22 -7.62
C VAL A 374 -15.83 -12.74 -7.46
N PHE A 375 -14.81 -13.37 -8.05
CA PHE A 375 -14.50 -14.79 -7.87
C PHE A 375 -14.08 -15.11 -6.43
N ILE A 376 -13.17 -14.34 -5.83
CA ILE A 376 -12.74 -14.51 -4.44
C ILE A 376 -13.92 -14.36 -3.48
N VAL A 377 -14.80 -13.37 -3.71
CA VAL A 377 -16.01 -13.16 -2.90
C VAL A 377 -17.02 -14.29 -3.10
N LYS A 378 -17.25 -14.73 -4.35
CA LYS A 378 -18.14 -15.87 -4.66
C LYS A 378 -17.62 -17.17 -4.04
N LEU A 379 -16.30 -17.37 -4.06
CA LEU A 379 -15.65 -18.44 -3.33
C LEU A 379 -15.90 -18.26 -1.83
N ALA A 380 -15.42 -17.19 -1.19
CA ALA A 380 -15.45 -17.05 0.26
C ALA A 380 -16.87 -17.05 0.87
N VAL A 381 -17.89 -16.55 0.16
CA VAL A 381 -19.21 -16.25 0.76
C VAL A 381 -20.34 -17.12 0.20
N TRP A 382 -20.31 -17.52 -1.08
CA TRP A 382 -21.57 -17.80 -1.80
C TRP A 382 -21.85 -19.24 -2.20
N LEU A 383 -20.91 -20.18 -2.05
CA LEU A 383 -21.16 -21.59 -2.39
C LEU A 383 -21.62 -22.39 -1.16
N PRO A 384 -22.93 -22.61 -0.92
CA PRO A 384 -23.40 -23.52 0.15
C PRO A 384 -22.87 -24.95 -0.02
N ILE A 385 -22.30 -25.25 -1.19
CA ILE A 385 -21.70 -26.53 -1.58
C ILE A 385 -20.25 -26.66 -1.09
N TRP A 386 -19.68 -25.72 -0.31
CA TRP A 386 -18.32 -25.87 0.25
C TRP A 386 -18.07 -27.18 1.01
N ASN A 387 -19.12 -27.89 1.42
CA ASN A 387 -19.02 -29.25 1.94
C ASN A 387 -18.58 -30.31 0.91
N TYR A 388 -18.53 -29.97 -0.38
CA TYR A 388 -18.32 -30.91 -1.48
C TYR A 388 -17.51 -30.36 -2.66
N VAL A 389 -17.01 -29.11 -2.62
CA VAL A 389 -16.28 -28.53 -3.77
C VAL A 389 -14.96 -29.31 -4.01
N PRO A 390 -14.85 -30.07 -5.12
CA PRO A 390 -13.64 -30.79 -5.43
C PRO A 390 -12.58 -29.86 -6.00
N TYR A 391 -11.30 -30.16 -5.76
CA TYR A 391 -10.18 -29.39 -6.29
C TYR A 391 -10.28 -29.13 -7.81
N GLY A 392 -10.69 -30.14 -8.59
CA GLY A 392 -10.84 -30.00 -10.05
C GLY A 392 -11.83 -28.90 -10.48
N LEU A 393 -12.91 -28.67 -9.72
CA LEU A 393 -13.86 -27.58 -10.01
C LEU A 393 -13.24 -26.21 -9.72
N VAL A 394 -12.48 -26.10 -8.62
CA VAL A 394 -11.79 -24.86 -8.23
C VAL A 394 -10.69 -24.53 -9.25
N GLN A 395 -9.93 -25.54 -9.66
CA GLN A 395 -8.91 -25.42 -10.68
C GLN A 395 -9.52 -25.02 -12.03
N TRP A 396 -10.66 -25.61 -12.41
CA TRP A 396 -11.39 -25.23 -13.63
C TRP A 396 -11.88 -23.78 -13.58
N LEU A 397 -12.47 -23.34 -12.47
CA LEU A 397 -12.92 -21.96 -12.28
C LEU A 397 -11.73 -20.99 -12.32
N SER A 398 -10.63 -21.31 -11.64
CA SER A 398 -9.37 -20.56 -11.68
C SER A 398 -8.88 -20.40 -13.11
N ASN A 399 -8.78 -21.51 -13.87
CA ASN A 399 -8.35 -21.51 -15.26
C ASN A 399 -9.28 -20.69 -16.17
N ARG A 400 -10.58 -20.67 -15.89
CA ARG A 400 -11.55 -19.86 -16.64
C ARG A 400 -11.42 -18.37 -16.31
N ALA A 401 -11.19 -18.03 -15.05
CA ALA A 401 -10.88 -16.66 -14.63
C ALA A 401 -9.57 -16.18 -15.29
N MET A 402 -8.54 -17.03 -15.35
CA MET A 402 -7.29 -16.74 -16.07
C MET A 402 -7.51 -16.46 -17.56
N LYS A 403 -8.31 -17.27 -18.26
CA LYS A 403 -8.64 -17.05 -19.68
C LYS A 403 -9.50 -15.82 -19.93
N SER A 404 -10.31 -15.42 -18.95
CA SER A 404 -11.20 -14.26 -19.04
C SER A 404 -10.55 -12.98 -18.53
N TYR A 405 -9.36 -13.07 -17.93
CA TYR A 405 -8.56 -11.94 -17.49
C TYR A 405 -8.09 -11.17 -18.73
N LYS A 406 -8.94 -10.26 -19.20
CA LYS A 406 -8.50 -9.17 -20.04
C LYS A 406 -7.53 -8.35 -19.21
N GLN A 407 -6.41 -7.96 -19.81
CA GLN A 407 -5.51 -6.99 -19.22
C GLN A 407 -6.37 -5.80 -18.74
N GLU A 408 -6.29 -5.51 -17.45
CA GLU A 408 -7.04 -4.44 -16.81
C GLU A 408 -6.84 -3.16 -17.62
N GLU A 409 -7.95 -2.47 -17.94
CA GLU A 409 -7.90 -1.23 -18.71
C GLU A 409 -7.00 -0.23 -17.98
N SER A 410 -6.03 0.37 -18.68
CA SER A 410 -5.11 1.31 -18.06
C SER A 410 -5.87 2.47 -17.44
N LYS A 411 -5.46 2.87 -16.24
CA LYS A 411 -6.03 4.03 -15.55
C LYS A 411 -5.76 5.33 -16.32
N ALA A 412 -4.77 5.34 -17.22
CA ALA A 412 -4.50 6.43 -18.15
C ALA A 412 -5.72 6.81 -19.02
N VAL A 413 -6.61 5.85 -19.34
CA VAL A 413 -7.85 6.08 -20.12
C VAL A 413 -8.86 6.96 -19.35
N TYR A 414 -8.78 6.99 -18.03
CA TYR A 414 -9.57 7.87 -17.18
C TYR A 414 -8.85 9.19 -16.92
N ALA A 415 -7.54 9.13 -16.64
CA ALA A 415 -6.72 10.32 -16.40
C ALA A 415 -6.72 11.31 -17.57
N CYS A 416 -6.82 10.84 -18.82
CA CYS A 416 -6.94 11.72 -20.00
C CYS A 416 -8.23 12.57 -20.03
N ARG A 417 -9.22 12.24 -19.19
CA ARG A 417 -10.51 12.94 -19.06
C ARG A 417 -10.52 13.97 -17.93
N GLU A 418 -9.44 14.08 -17.16
CA GLU A 418 -9.32 15.10 -16.11
C GLU A 418 -9.58 16.49 -16.71
N GLU A 419 -10.45 17.26 -16.06
CA GLU A 419 -10.83 18.61 -16.48
C GLU A 419 -9.61 19.48 -16.77
N THR A 420 -8.59 19.38 -15.92
CA THR A 420 -7.38 20.21 -16.02
C THR A 420 -6.40 19.75 -17.10
N ILE A 421 -6.50 18.49 -17.54
CA ILE A 421 -5.78 17.96 -18.70
C ILE A 421 -6.46 18.46 -19.99
N LEU A 422 -7.78 18.36 -20.06
CA LEU A 422 -8.56 18.85 -21.20
C LEU A 422 -8.47 20.37 -21.36
N SER A 423 -8.41 21.12 -20.25
CA SER A 423 -8.18 22.56 -20.24
C SER A 423 -6.71 22.96 -20.41
N GLN A 424 -5.81 22.00 -20.64
CA GLN A 424 -4.36 22.19 -20.85
C GLN A 424 -3.60 22.90 -19.71
N GLN A 425 -4.15 22.91 -18.50
CA GLN A 425 -3.50 23.54 -17.34
C GLN A 425 -2.31 22.71 -16.86
N HIS A 426 -2.46 21.38 -16.81
CA HIS A 426 -1.42 20.46 -16.35
C HIS A 426 -0.85 19.60 -17.49
N LEU A 427 0.41 19.21 -17.34
CA LEU A 427 1.09 18.23 -18.20
C LEU A 427 1.12 16.85 -17.57
N PHE A 428 1.10 16.76 -16.23
CA PHE A 428 1.23 15.49 -15.53
C PHE A 428 0.02 15.23 -14.64
N VAL A 429 -0.56 14.04 -14.77
CA VAL A 429 -1.41 13.44 -13.74
C VAL A 429 -0.58 12.37 -13.05
N ILE A 430 -0.19 12.61 -11.81
CA ILE A 430 0.57 11.65 -11.00
C ILE A 430 -0.38 10.99 -10.01
N ALA A 431 -0.39 9.66 -10.01
CA ALA A 431 -1.22 8.85 -9.15
C ALA A 431 -0.48 7.62 -8.61
N GLY A 432 -1.06 6.98 -7.62
CA GLY A 432 -0.68 5.65 -7.11
C GLY A 432 -1.78 4.62 -7.39
N HIS A 433 -2.10 3.80 -6.39
CA HIS A 433 -3.24 2.87 -6.34
C HIS A 433 -3.06 1.53 -7.08
N THR A 434 -2.55 1.53 -8.32
CA THR A 434 -2.50 0.26 -9.08
C THR A 434 -1.37 -0.68 -8.65
N HIS A 435 -0.42 -0.16 -7.87
CA HIS A 435 0.84 -0.80 -7.53
C HIS A 435 1.69 -1.22 -8.75
N ARG A 436 1.39 -0.69 -9.94
CA ARG A 436 2.08 -0.98 -11.20
C ARG A 436 2.71 0.31 -11.73
N PRO A 437 4.02 0.53 -11.49
CA PRO A 437 4.68 1.74 -11.96
C PRO A 437 4.59 1.83 -13.48
N THR A 438 3.99 2.91 -14.00
CA THR A 438 3.75 3.14 -15.42
C THR A 438 3.88 4.61 -15.78
N VAL A 439 4.25 4.89 -17.04
CA VAL A 439 4.25 6.23 -17.63
C VAL A 439 3.59 6.10 -18.99
N GLU A 440 2.48 6.80 -19.20
CA GLU A 440 1.67 6.69 -20.41
C GLU A 440 1.33 8.07 -20.97
N LEU A 441 1.49 8.25 -22.28
CA LEU A 441 1.07 9.46 -22.98
C LEU A 441 -0.46 9.49 -23.04
N ILE A 442 -1.07 10.54 -22.48
CA ILE A 442 -2.53 10.69 -22.38
C ILE A 442 -3.08 11.85 -23.23
N GLY A 443 -2.20 12.72 -23.73
CA GLY A 443 -2.62 13.87 -24.52
C GLY A 443 -1.45 14.73 -25.00
N GLN A 444 -1.78 15.83 -25.66
CA GLN A 444 -0.85 16.83 -26.14
C GLN A 444 -1.44 18.21 -25.86
N ALA A 445 -0.73 19.04 -25.11
CA ALA A 445 -1.04 20.45 -24.91
C ALA A 445 -0.15 21.34 -25.80
N ALA A 446 -0.51 22.61 -25.95
CA ALA A 446 0.31 23.59 -26.69
C ALA A 446 1.74 23.72 -26.12
N ALA A 447 1.90 23.47 -24.83
CA ALA A 447 3.15 23.61 -24.10
C ALA A 447 3.87 22.27 -23.82
N GLY A 448 3.42 21.15 -24.41
CA GLY A 448 4.12 19.85 -24.31
C GLY A 448 3.19 18.64 -24.30
N GLU A 449 3.78 17.45 -24.31
CA GLU A 449 3.10 16.17 -24.12
C GLU A 449 2.47 16.09 -22.71
N GLN A 450 1.32 15.43 -22.60
CA GLN A 450 0.65 15.20 -21.32
C GLN A 450 0.77 13.72 -20.94
N TYR A 451 1.18 13.44 -19.70
CA TYR A 451 1.43 12.10 -19.20
C TYR A 451 0.60 11.74 -17.98
N TYR A 452 0.15 10.49 -17.94
CA TYR A 452 -0.24 9.81 -16.71
C TYR A 452 0.98 9.07 -16.16
N VAL A 453 1.22 9.21 -14.85
CA VAL A 453 2.32 8.57 -14.15
C VAL A 453 1.77 7.85 -12.95
N ASP A 454 1.96 6.53 -12.90
CA ASP A 454 1.71 5.72 -11.72
C ASP A 454 3.01 5.55 -10.93
N THR A 455 3.02 6.02 -9.69
CA THR A 455 4.18 5.95 -8.80
C THR A 455 4.41 4.57 -8.22
N GLY A 456 3.59 3.56 -8.50
CA GLY A 456 3.83 2.17 -8.15
C GLY A 456 3.55 1.86 -6.68
N THR A 457 4.49 1.18 -6.01
CA THR A 457 4.33 0.78 -4.60
C THR A 457 5.66 0.51 -3.92
N TRP A 458 5.70 0.72 -2.61
CA TRP A 458 6.78 0.30 -1.73
C TRP A 458 6.37 -0.93 -0.95
N ARG A 459 6.28 -2.05 -1.67
CA ARG A 459 5.83 -3.33 -1.10
C ARG A 459 6.67 -4.50 -1.58
N ARG A 460 6.56 -5.59 -0.83
CA ARG A 460 6.96 -6.92 -1.32
C ARG A 460 6.04 -7.31 -2.47
N ARG A 461 6.61 -7.91 -3.50
CA ARG A 461 5.87 -8.53 -4.60
C ARG A 461 6.29 -9.97 -4.76
N ILE A 462 5.32 -10.80 -5.11
CA ILE A 462 5.51 -12.22 -5.38
C ILE A 462 5.23 -12.47 -6.86
N PRO A 463 6.25 -12.35 -7.74
CA PRO A 463 6.10 -12.76 -9.14
C PRO A 463 6.03 -14.28 -9.25
N SER A 464 5.30 -14.76 -10.25
CA SER A 464 5.30 -16.17 -10.63
C SER A 464 6.13 -16.42 -11.88
N THR A 465 6.58 -17.66 -12.06
CA THR A 465 7.01 -18.17 -13.36
C THR A 465 5.85 -18.19 -14.36
N PRO A 466 6.11 -18.23 -15.69
CA PRO A 466 5.05 -18.26 -16.70
C PRO A 466 4.08 -19.46 -16.57
N ASP A 467 4.53 -20.57 -16.00
CA ASP A 467 3.70 -21.75 -15.72
C ASP A 467 2.85 -21.62 -14.44
N LEU A 468 3.03 -20.52 -13.70
CA LEU A 468 2.34 -20.20 -12.44
C LEU A 468 2.55 -21.23 -11.32
N LYS A 469 3.67 -21.96 -11.33
CA LYS A 469 3.97 -23.00 -10.32
C LYS A 469 5.06 -22.60 -9.34
N THR A 470 5.96 -21.71 -9.76
CA THR A 470 7.08 -21.24 -8.94
C THR A 470 6.95 -19.76 -8.68
N PHE A 471 7.35 -19.33 -7.48
CA PHE A 471 7.12 -17.96 -7.01
C PHE A 471 8.39 -17.36 -6.40
N GLY A 472 8.73 -16.16 -6.86
CA GLY A 472 9.80 -15.34 -6.31
C GLY A 472 9.28 -14.37 -5.25
N ARG A 473 10.18 -13.73 -4.51
CA ARG A 473 9.86 -12.59 -3.62
C ARG A 473 10.84 -11.48 -3.90
N ILE A 474 10.36 -10.32 -4.30
CA ILE A 474 11.16 -9.11 -4.57
C ILE A 474 10.59 -7.92 -3.78
N LYS A 475 11.40 -6.92 -3.47
CA LYS A 475 10.93 -5.65 -2.89
C LYS A 475 10.96 -4.58 -3.96
N THR A 476 9.85 -3.88 -4.15
CA THR A 476 9.73 -2.81 -5.15
C THR A 476 9.89 -1.46 -4.45
N LEU A 477 10.57 -0.52 -5.09
CA LEU A 477 10.68 0.88 -4.66
C LEU A 477 10.56 1.78 -5.87
N THR A 478 9.60 2.70 -5.81
CA THR A 478 9.22 3.54 -6.96
C THR A 478 8.88 4.95 -6.51
N TYR A 479 9.25 5.96 -7.29
CA TYR A 479 8.93 7.35 -7.01
C TYR A 479 9.03 8.19 -8.28
N ALA A 480 8.39 9.36 -8.27
CA ALA A 480 8.53 10.36 -9.31
C ALA A 480 9.19 11.63 -8.74
N VAL A 481 10.00 12.31 -9.54
CA VAL A 481 10.54 13.63 -9.25
C VAL A 481 10.15 14.57 -10.38
N VAL A 482 9.55 15.70 -10.05
CA VAL A 482 9.23 16.77 -11.00
C VAL A 482 10.00 18.03 -10.62
N TYR A 483 10.55 18.68 -11.62
CA TYR A 483 11.26 19.93 -11.48
C TYR A 483 10.46 21.04 -12.12
N GLY A 484 10.29 22.14 -11.38
CA GLY A 484 9.80 23.37 -11.97
C GLY A 484 10.80 23.91 -13.00
N PRO A 485 10.36 24.79 -13.92
CA PRO A 485 11.24 25.41 -14.91
C PRO A 485 12.50 26.03 -14.31
N ASP A 486 12.43 26.57 -13.09
CA ASP A 486 13.58 27.23 -12.46
C ASP A 486 14.53 26.32 -11.66
N GLU A 487 14.24 25.01 -11.59
CA GLU A 487 14.91 24.08 -10.68
C GLU A 487 15.79 23.03 -11.35
N ASP A 488 15.65 22.80 -12.66
CA ASP A 488 16.53 21.91 -13.42
C ASP A 488 17.68 22.71 -14.06
N LEU A 489 18.93 22.39 -13.67
CA LEU A 489 20.13 23.03 -14.20
C LEU A 489 20.37 22.74 -15.70
N GLY A 490 19.64 21.80 -16.29
CA GLY A 490 19.97 21.27 -17.60
C GLY A 490 18.76 20.89 -18.42
N LYS A 491 18.03 21.89 -18.95
CA LYS A 491 17.51 21.88 -20.34
C LYS A 491 16.86 23.22 -20.68
N VAL A 492 17.59 24.01 -21.46
CA VAL A 492 17.03 25.14 -22.19
C VAL A 492 16.68 24.63 -23.59
N ALA A 493 15.40 24.56 -23.93
CA ALA A 493 14.97 24.38 -25.31
C ALA A 493 14.46 25.72 -25.82
N ALA A 494 15.01 26.19 -26.94
CA ALA A 494 14.62 27.46 -27.56
C ALA A 494 14.64 28.68 -26.60
N GLY A 495 15.56 28.71 -25.63
CA GLY A 495 15.72 29.82 -24.70
C GLY A 495 14.78 29.81 -23.47
N GLN A 496 13.92 28.80 -23.33
CA GLN A 496 13.06 28.61 -22.16
C GLN A 496 13.55 27.46 -21.29
N LYS A 497 13.54 27.65 -19.98
CA LYS A 497 13.77 26.54 -19.05
C LYS A 497 12.54 25.64 -19.06
N LEU A 498 12.76 24.33 -19.07
CA LEU A 498 11.69 23.34 -19.13
C LEU A 498 11.42 22.73 -17.76
N ALA A 499 10.15 22.43 -17.48
CA ALA A 499 9.83 21.48 -16.43
C ALA A 499 10.27 20.07 -16.89
N SER A 500 10.76 19.25 -15.96
CA SER A 500 11.21 17.89 -16.25
C SER A 500 10.62 16.90 -15.25
N LEU A 501 10.46 15.65 -15.69
CA LEU A 501 9.96 14.53 -14.89
C LEU A 501 10.96 13.39 -14.97
N ASP A 502 11.40 12.92 -13.81
CA ASP A 502 12.10 11.65 -13.65
C ASP A 502 11.19 10.64 -12.97
N HIS A 503 11.06 9.45 -13.56
CA HIS A 503 10.35 8.32 -12.94
C HIS A 503 11.34 7.20 -12.65
N TRP A 504 11.38 6.77 -11.40
CA TRP A 504 12.28 5.71 -10.94
C TRP A 504 11.48 4.51 -10.48
N SER A 505 11.84 3.34 -11.01
CA SER A 505 11.29 2.05 -10.60
C SER A 505 12.40 1.03 -10.44
N GLY A 506 12.58 0.52 -9.23
CA GLY A 506 13.62 -0.45 -8.89
C GLY A 506 13.10 -1.65 -8.10
N PHE A 507 13.84 -2.75 -8.20
CA PHE A 507 13.60 -3.96 -7.40
C PHE A 507 14.86 -4.34 -6.62
N THR A 508 14.68 -4.84 -5.41
CA THR A 508 15.78 -5.40 -4.62
C THR A 508 15.49 -6.84 -4.19
N LYS A 509 16.52 -7.68 -4.29
CA LYS A 509 16.54 -9.05 -3.78
C LYS A 509 17.93 -9.34 -3.26
N ARG A 510 18.01 -9.99 -2.10
CA ARG A 510 19.22 -10.61 -1.58
C ARG A 510 19.04 -12.12 -1.65
N TRP A 511 20.10 -12.83 -2.03
CA TRP A 511 20.18 -14.28 -1.99
C TRP A 511 21.13 -14.65 -0.86
N PRO A 512 20.84 -15.72 -0.09
CA PRO A 512 21.86 -16.30 0.78
C PRO A 512 23.03 -16.76 -0.09
N GLU A 513 24.26 -16.65 0.42
CA GLU A 513 25.39 -17.35 -0.19
C GLU A 513 25.06 -18.84 -0.21
N ALA A 514 25.28 -19.48 -1.36
CA ALA A 514 25.24 -20.93 -1.39
C ALA A 514 26.36 -21.42 -0.49
N ASN A 515 26.03 -22.17 0.56
CA ASN A 515 27.04 -22.95 1.28
C ASN A 515 27.61 -23.93 0.26
N SER A 516 28.80 -23.62 -0.27
CA SER A 516 29.55 -24.42 -1.23
C SER A 516 30.15 -25.66 -0.57
#